data_AF-A0A166B919-F1
#
_entry.id   AF-A0A166B919-F1
#
_cell.length_a   1.000
_cell.length_b   1.000
_cell.length_c   1.000
_cell.angle_alpha   90.00
_cell.angle_beta   90.00
_cell.angle_gamma   90.00
#
_symmetry.space_group_name_H-M   'P 1'
#
loop_
_entity.id
_entity.type
_entity.pdbx_description
1 polymer ?
#
loop_
_entity_poly.entity_id
_entity_poly.type
_entity_poly.pdbx_seq_one_letter_code
_entity_poly.pdbx_strand_id
1 'polypeptide(L)'
;MLNKNKIVLYLAILGILLCCISASSATDVNDIAVPDDGTVIEEGDVSVSVDKVERKNMDYQNYSVNVMPLVTYVNVTNDNYGNFFDSNGYTTSQNNLNFVGDFNLKPFGNFKINQNVYLKAYNATFNNIGFDMLTSGVKLDGGNFVFNAPNNADCYAINVVNSNNVKISHTTITYACAYDNAANYNYAIKAINSKNLIIDWNNIIATLPLKTVSWSNPGISADYVAGVAIQNCNNLNFKRNNLTITANRRVGSFPTLDAVMIADSNNVKVEDNRIYESDIITQDNQYSYIYGIDVYRCNNTIINNNTVNMNGNNSGGTYSGNGTGAAYCIQLTGSYTGVVVSNNTLTTKNKGPNLGIYSQNYNGDTYLTVYGNKINVTGKAGSDPWSLVSGMELQDTNAVVYSNKIFVNNIAPYAAGNYAFGISYAQSTPKYHYYNIHHNNVTVVNADYAVYLINSNFVSGFVRYNNLIATHGNNTNTGNNAVSAPSNVVVSNNT
;
A
#
# COMPACT_ATOMS: atom_id res chain seq x y z
N MET A 1 -33.14 -32.32 -32.05
CA MET A 1 -33.89 -31.71 -30.94
C MET A 1 -32.89 -30.95 -30.06
N LEU A 2 -32.80 -29.63 -30.22
CA LEU A 2 -31.92 -28.78 -29.41
C LEU A 2 -32.56 -28.50 -28.05
N ASN A 3 -31.74 -28.60 -27.00
CA ASN A 3 -32.13 -28.59 -25.60
C ASN A 3 -32.68 -27.21 -25.20
N LYS A 4 -33.97 -27.14 -24.81
CA LYS A 4 -34.73 -25.91 -24.51
C LYS A 4 -34.06 -24.98 -23.49
N ASN A 5 -33.20 -25.50 -22.62
CA ASN A 5 -32.53 -24.72 -21.58
C ASN A 5 -31.37 -23.84 -22.12
N LYS A 6 -30.78 -24.15 -23.28
CA LYS A 6 -29.73 -23.31 -23.88
C LYS A 6 -30.32 -22.10 -24.63
N ILE A 7 -31.53 -22.24 -25.18
CA ILE A 7 -32.21 -21.16 -25.93
C ILE A 7 -32.67 -20.04 -24.98
N VAL A 8 -33.11 -20.38 -23.77
CA VAL A 8 -33.52 -19.38 -22.75
C VAL A 8 -32.32 -18.58 -22.25
N LEU A 9 -31.14 -19.20 -22.13
CA LEU A 9 -29.92 -18.50 -21.71
C LEU A 9 -29.39 -17.55 -22.80
N TYR A 10 -29.43 -17.95 -24.08
CA TYR A 10 -29.06 -17.06 -25.18
C TYR A 10 -30.03 -15.89 -25.37
N LEU A 11 -31.34 -16.09 -25.14
CA LEU A 11 -32.32 -15.01 -25.19
C LEU A 11 -32.20 -14.05 -23.99
N ALA A 12 -31.82 -14.54 -22.81
CA ALA A 12 -31.52 -13.69 -21.65
C ALA A 12 -30.26 -12.84 -21.84
N ILE A 13 -29.21 -13.41 -22.47
CA ILE A 13 -27.97 -12.69 -22.79
C ILE A 13 -28.20 -11.65 -23.90
N LEU A 14 -29.04 -11.93 -24.90
CA LEU A 14 -29.41 -10.96 -25.94
C LEU A 14 -30.28 -9.82 -25.37
N GLY A 15 -31.17 -10.12 -24.41
CA GLY A 15 -32.00 -9.12 -23.73
C GLY A 15 -31.21 -8.16 -22.82
N ILE A 16 -30.08 -8.61 -22.25
CA ILE A 16 -29.19 -7.75 -21.45
C ILE A 16 -28.28 -6.89 -22.35
N LEU A 17 -27.87 -7.39 -23.53
CA LEU A 17 -27.08 -6.60 -24.48
C LEU A 17 -27.88 -5.47 -25.15
N LEU A 18 -29.20 -5.62 -25.29
CA LEU A 18 -30.08 -4.60 -25.91
C LEU A 18 -30.58 -3.53 -24.92
N CYS A 19 -30.40 -3.71 -23.61
CA CYS A 19 -30.79 -2.72 -22.59
C CYS A 19 -29.66 -1.73 -22.21
N CYS A 20 -28.47 -1.86 -22.81
CA CYS A 20 -27.31 -0.99 -22.53
C CYS A 20 -27.02 0.03 -23.65
N ILE A 21 -27.91 0.18 -24.63
CA ILE A 21 -27.82 1.24 -25.65
C ILE A 21 -28.98 2.21 -25.44
N SER A 22 -28.84 3.09 -24.46
CA SER A 22 -29.56 4.37 -24.44
C SER A 22 -28.53 5.49 -24.55
N ALA A 23 -28.70 6.28 -25.60
CA ALA A 23 -27.85 7.36 -26.05
C ALA A 23 -27.47 8.37 -24.97
N SER A 24 -26.18 8.73 -24.93
CA SER A 24 -25.76 10.11 -24.71
C SER A 24 -24.96 10.54 -25.94
N SER A 25 -25.61 11.31 -26.82
CA SER A 25 -24.93 12.02 -27.89
C SER A 25 -24.01 13.06 -27.27
N ALA A 26 -22.70 12.92 -27.48
CA ALA A 26 -21.78 14.03 -27.30
C ALA A 26 -22.18 15.13 -28.31
N THR A 27 -22.61 16.27 -27.80
CA THR A 27 -22.80 17.48 -28.60
C THR A 27 -21.50 18.28 -28.57
N ASP A 28 -21.16 18.78 -29.75
CA ASP A 28 -19.95 19.53 -30.10
C ASP A 28 -19.57 20.61 -29.09
N VAL A 29 -18.28 20.67 -28.75
CA VAL A 29 -17.66 21.83 -28.11
C VAL A 29 -16.83 22.55 -29.18
N ASN A 30 -17.53 23.23 -30.10
CA ASN A 30 -16.97 24.27 -30.93
C ASN A 30 -17.71 25.56 -30.60
N ASP A 31 -17.10 26.42 -29.80
CA ASP A 31 -17.18 27.89 -29.82
C ASP A 31 -16.76 28.47 -28.47
N ILE A 32 -15.46 28.69 -28.30
CA ILE A 32 -14.97 29.75 -27.41
C ILE A 32 -14.20 30.72 -28.29
N ALA A 33 -14.85 31.82 -28.63
CA ALA A 33 -14.21 32.98 -29.22
C ALA A 33 -13.25 33.60 -28.19
N VAL A 34 -11.96 33.63 -28.54
CA VAL A 34 -10.92 34.36 -27.82
C VAL A 34 -10.90 35.79 -28.39
N PRO A 35 -11.08 36.84 -27.58
CA PRO A 35 -10.78 38.19 -28.04
C PRO A 35 -9.25 38.38 -28.08
N ASP A 36 -8.78 38.63 -29.29
CA ASP A 36 -7.47 39.16 -29.62
C ASP A 36 -7.33 40.57 -29.03
N ASP A 37 -6.31 40.80 -28.21
CA ASP A 37 -5.78 42.16 -28.02
C ASP A 37 -4.27 42.07 -27.81
N GLY A 38 -3.57 42.25 -28.92
CA GLY A 38 -2.14 42.45 -28.95
C GLY A 38 -1.81 43.87 -28.50
N THR A 39 -1.06 43.99 -27.43
CA THR A 39 -0.09 45.09 -27.29
C THR A 39 1.15 44.58 -26.59
N VAL A 40 2.23 44.54 -27.37
CA VAL A 40 3.62 44.45 -26.93
C VAL A 40 3.91 45.66 -26.04
N ILE A 41 4.46 45.46 -24.85
CA ILE A 41 5.10 46.53 -24.07
C ILE A 41 6.50 46.06 -23.70
N GLU A 42 7.47 46.81 -24.21
CA GLU A 42 8.91 46.64 -24.01
C GLU A 42 9.33 46.82 -22.54
N GLU A 43 10.39 46.12 -22.16
CA GLU A 43 11.12 46.33 -20.92
C GLU A 43 11.74 47.74 -20.91
N GLY A 44 11.44 48.51 -19.86
CA GLY A 44 12.08 49.79 -19.57
C GLY A 44 12.15 50.02 -18.07
N ASP A 45 13.37 50.00 -17.53
CA ASP A 45 13.72 50.33 -16.16
C ASP A 45 13.11 51.65 -15.68
N VAL A 46 12.36 51.63 -14.57
CA VAL A 46 12.25 52.80 -13.69
C VAL A 46 12.25 52.37 -12.23
N SER A 47 13.34 52.74 -11.57
CA SER A 47 13.57 52.58 -10.14
C SER A 47 13.06 53.79 -9.35
N VAL A 48 12.38 53.51 -8.22
CA VAL A 48 12.25 54.32 -6.98
C VAL A 48 11.39 55.60 -7.03
N SER A 49 10.29 55.62 -6.27
CA SER A 49 10.28 56.22 -4.91
C SER A 49 8.94 56.04 -4.21
N VAL A 50 9.00 55.65 -2.94
CA VAL A 50 7.88 55.60 -2.01
C VAL A 50 7.60 57.02 -1.54
N ASP A 51 6.41 57.56 -1.83
CA ASP A 51 5.80 58.50 -0.90
C ASP A 51 4.27 58.56 -1.01
N LYS A 52 3.66 58.33 0.17
CA LYS A 52 2.31 58.70 0.65
C LYS A 52 1.13 58.56 -0.31
N VAL A 53 0.36 57.48 -0.11
CA VAL A 53 -1.07 57.47 -0.38
C VAL A 53 -1.83 57.40 0.95
N GLU A 54 -2.67 58.40 1.17
CA GLU A 54 -3.53 58.57 2.33
C GLU A 54 -4.50 57.40 2.52
N ARG A 55 -4.66 56.95 3.77
CA ARG A 55 -5.63 55.93 4.14
C ARG A 55 -7.05 56.49 4.00
N LYS A 56 -7.79 56.02 3.01
CA LYS A 56 -9.26 56.10 3.01
C LYS A 56 -9.81 55.05 3.98
N ASN A 57 -10.50 55.50 5.02
CA ASN A 57 -11.28 54.66 5.92
C ASN A 57 -12.29 53.84 5.08
N MET A 58 -12.12 52.53 5.05
CA MET A 58 -13.15 51.62 4.57
C MET A 58 -14.07 51.29 5.74
N ASP A 59 -15.37 51.52 5.55
CA ASP A 59 -16.42 51.06 6.44
C ASP A 59 -16.27 49.56 6.68
N TYR A 60 -16.10 49.22 7.95
CA TYR A 60 -16.01 47.85 8.44
C TYR A 60 -17.41 47.23 8.39
N GLN A 61 -17.85 46.82 7.20
CA GLN A 61 -18.99 45.92 7.05
C GLN A 61 -18.64 44.60 7.74
N ASN A 62 -19.42 44.28 8.79
CA ASN A 62 -19.27 43.10 9.63
C ASN A 62 -19.09 41.83 8.80
N TYR A 63 -17.84 41.41 8.61
CA TYR A 63 -17.54 40.06 8.21
C TYR A 63 -17.87 39.19 9.41
N SER A 64 -19.00 38.47 9.34
CA SER A 64 -19.33 37.39 10.26
C SER A 64 -18.21 36.35 10.15
N VAL A 65 -17.16 36.50 10.96
CA VAL A 65 -16.21 35.42 11.20
C VAL A 65 -17.06 34.28 11.74
N ASN A 66 -17.23 33.22 10.94
CA ASN A 66 -17.69 31.94 11.45
C ASN A 66 -16.60 31.47 12.44
N VAL A 67 -16.68 31.97 13.67
CA VAL A 67 -15.90 31.46 14.79
C VAL A 67 -16.37 30.02 14.93
N MET A 68 -15.53 29.09 14.45
CA MET A 68 -15.73 27.67 14.71
C MET A 68 -16.02 27.53 16.22
N PRO A 69 -17.10 26.83 16.62
CA PRO A 69 -17.45 26.72 18.02
C PRO A 69 -16.22 26.23 18.79
N LEU A 70 -15.88 26.92 19.88
CA LEU A 70 -14.74 26.59 20.72
C LEU A 70 -14.90 25.14 21.17
N VAL A 71 -14.09 24.23 20.63
CA VAL A 71 -14.13 22.82 21.03
C VAL A 71 -13.55 22.76 22.44
N THR A 72 -14.43 22.66 23.45
CA THR A 72 -14.01 22.56 24.84
C THR A 72 -13.57 21.15 25.16
N TYR A 73 -12.41 21.01 25.79
CA TYR A 73 -11.86 19.75 26.26
C TYR A 73 -11.85 19.70 27.78
N VAL A 74 -12.08 18.51 28.35
CA VAL A 74 -11.86 18.22 29.76
C VAL A 74 -10.61 17.37 29.95
N ASN A 75 -9.82 17.68 30.97
CA ASN A 75 -8.57 16.97 31.22
C ASN A 75 -8.83 15.59 31.86
N VAL A 76 -8.30 14.57 31.21
CA VAL A 76 -8.28 13.19 31.71
C VAL A 76 -6.85 12.86 32.12
N THR A 77 -6.66 12.37 33.33
CA THR A 77 -5.39 11.91 33.90
C THR A 77 -5.55 10.49 34.42
N ASN A 78 -4.43 9.86 34.76
CA ASN A 78 -4.43 8.53 35.35
C ASN A 78 -5.20 8.41 36.67
N ASP A 79 -5.43 9.51 37.38
CA ASP A 79 -6.11 9.52 38.68
C ASP A 79 -7.59 9.88 38.57
N ASN A 80 -8.00 10.60 37.52
CA ASN A 80 -9.37 11.09 37.37
C ASN A 80 -10.17 10.40 36.24
N TYR A 81 -9.58 9.45 35.51
CA TYR A 81 -10.24 8.80 34.37
C TYR A 81 -11.59 8.16 34.75
N GLY A 82 -11.77 7.69 35.99
CA GLY A 82 -13.03 7.13 36.48
C GLY A 82 -14.23 8.10 36.44
N ASN A 83 -13.99 9.41 36.27
CA ASN A 83 -15.05 10.39 36.07
C ASN A 83 -15.62 10.38 34.65
N PHE A 84 -14.90 9.78 33.70
CA PHE A 84 -15.23 9.81 32.27
C PHE A 84 -15.38 8.41 31.67
N PHE A 85 -15.01 7.37 32.41
CA PHE A 85 -15.03 5.98 32.00
C PHE A 85 -15.62 5.10 33.10
N ASP A 86 -16.43 4.10 32.70
CA ASP A 86 -16.94 3.10 33.63
C ASP A 86 -15.89 2.05 34.02
N SER A 87 -16.25 1.11 34.89
CA SER A 87 -15.35 0.05 35.36
C SER A 87 -14.88 -0.91 34.26
N ASN A 88 -15.58 -0.94 33.12
CA ASN A 88 -15.25 -1.73 31.94
C ASN A 88 -14.49 -0.92 30.89
N GLY A 89 -14.17 0.35 31.17
CA GLY A 89 -13.43 1.25 30.30
C GLY A 89 -14.29 1.94 29.24
N TYR A 90 -15.62 1.83 29.25
CA TYR A 90 -16.49 2.55 28.31
C TYR A 90 -16.61 4.02 28.68
N THR A 91 -16.58 4.88 27.67
CA THR A 91 -16.73 6.33 27.85
C THR A 91 -18.16 6.65 28.33
N THR A 92 -18.26 7.35 29.45
CA THR A 92 -19.52 7.86 30.02
C THR A 92 -19.74 9.35 29.74
N SER A 93 -18.69 10.06 29.33
CA SER A 93 -18.69 11.49 29.03
C SER A 93 -19.08 11.80 27.58
N GLN A 94 -19.84 12.87 27.38
CA GLN A 94 -20.10 13.48 26.06
C GLN A 94 -19.11 14.61 25.71
N ASN A 95 -18.24 14.99 26.66
CA ASN A 95 -17.24 16.03 26.44
C ASN A 95 -16.06 15.50 25.63
N ASN A 96 -15.42 16.38 24.87
CA ASN A 96 -14.12 16.08 24.26
C ASN A 96 -13.06 15.92 25.34
N LEU A 97 -12.15 14.97 25.15
CA LEU A 97 -11.23 14.53 26.19
C LEU A 97 -9.80 14.93 25.82
N ASN A 98 -9.10 15.58 26.76
CA ASN A 98 -7.68 15.87 26.65
C ASN A 98 -6.93 15.02 27.65
N PHE A 99 -6.31 13.94 27.18
CA PHE A 99 -5.47 13.06 28.00
C PHE A 99 -4.14 13.74 28.30
N VAL A 100 -3.74 13.73 29.57
CA VAL A 100 -2.51 14.34 30.06
C VAL A 100 -1.85 13.43 31.09
N GLY A 101 -0.54 13.22 30.96
CA GLY A 101 0.27 12.40 31.86
C GLY A 101 0.34 10.93 31.48
N ASP A 102 0.89 10.12 32.38
CA ASP A 102 1.17 8.71 32.12
C ASP A 102 0.04 7.82 32.62
N PHE A 103 -0.53 7.03 31.73
CA PHE A 103 -1.55 6.03 32.01
C PHE A 103 -0.90 4.65 32.12
N ASN A 104 -1.01 4.05 33.31
CA ASN A 104 -0.54 2.68 33.57
C ASN A 104 -1.68 1.69 33.41
N LEU A 105 -1.33 0.46 32.99
CA LEU A 105 -2.22 -0.68 32.73
C LEU A 105 -3.49 -0.67 33.59
N LYS A 106 -4.65 -0.73 32.94
CA LYS A 106 -5.96 -0.76 33.59
C LYS A 106 -6.53 -2.18 33.61
N PRO A 107 -7.34 -2.54 34.62
CA PRO A 107 -8.02 -3.83 34.69
C PRO A 107 -8.89 -4.14 33.46
N PHE A 108 -9.43 -3.10 32.81
CA PHE A 108 -10.27 -3.23 31.61
C PHE A 108 -9.48 -3.27 30.29
N GLY A 109 -8.14 -3.14 30.34
CA GLY A 109 -7.29 -3.02 29.15
C GLY A 109 -7.46 -1.66 28.47
N ASN A 110 -7.99 -1.68 27.25
CA ASN A 110 -8.15 -0.49 26.40
C ASN A 110 -9.30 0.43 26.85
N PHE A 111 -9.12 1.74 26.67
CA PHE A 111 -10.23 2.69 26.75
C PHE A 111 -11.19 2.45 25.57
N LYS A 112 -12.48 2.28 25.88
CA LYS A 112 -13.53 1.99 24.90
C LYS A 112 -14.31 3.26 24.59
N ILE A 113 -14.04 3.81 23.41
CA ILE A 113 -14.63 5.06 22.93
C ILE A 113 -15.91 4.74 22.18
N ASN A 114 -17.03 4.80 22.91
CA ASN A 114 -18.39 4.57 22.42
C ASN A 114 -19.21 5.86 22.31
N GLN A 115 -18.58 7.03 22.43
CA GLN A 115 -19.19 8.35 22.24
C GLN A 115 -18.49 9.10 21.10
N ASN A 116 -19.25 9.90 20.34
CA ASN A 116 -18.69 10.70 19.24
C ASN A 116 -17.97 11.92 19.81
N VAL A 117 -16.69 11.75 20.13
CA VAL A 117 -15.87 12.75 20.80
C VAL A 117 -14.53 12.97 20.10
N TYR A 118 -13.96 14.14 20.33
CA TYR A 118 -12.57 14.44 19.99
C TYR A 118 -11.66 14.08 21.16
N LEU A 119 -10.57 13.38 20.86
CA LEU A 119 -9.57 12.92 21.81
C LEU A 119 -8.24 13.60 21.49
N LYS A 120 -7.73 14.40 22.41
CA LYS A 120 -6.41 15.03 22.34
C LYS A 120 -5.49 14.32 23.31
N ALA A 121 -4.28 13.96 22.90
CA ALA A 121 -3.38 13.17 23.73
C ALA A 121 -1.88 13.51 23.54
N TYR A 122 -1.53 14.70 23.03
CA TYR A 122 -0.13 15.08 22.78
C TYR A 122 0.82 14.97 23.99
N ASN A 123 0.28 15.12 25.20
CA ASN A 123 1.05 15.07 26.45
C ASN A 123 0.71 13.81 27.27
N ALA A 124 0.26 12.74 26.62
CA ALA A 124 -0.10 11.50 27.29
C ALA A 124 0.72 10.31 26.78
N THR A 125 1.16 9.48 27.72
CA THR A 125 1.73 8.16 27.45
C THR A 125 0.78 7.09 27.95
N PHE A 126 0.53 6.06 27.15
CA PHE A 126 -0.31 4.92 27.50
C PHE A 126 0.54 3.65 27.54
N ASN A 127 0.79 3.12 28.73
CA ASN A 127 1.60 1.93 28.95
C ASN A 127 0.71 0.67 29.01
N ASN A 128 0.79 -0.16 27.97
CA ASN A 128 -0.04 -1.35 27.74
C ASN A 128 -1.54 -1.07 27.76
N ILE A 129 -1.94 0.13 27.31
CA ILE A 129 -3.34 0.56 27.18
C ILE A 129 -3.52 1.18 25.81
N GLY A 130 -4.55 0.73 25.12
CA GLY A 130 -4.93 1.18 23.79
C GLY A 130 -6.31 1.77 23.78
N PHE A 131 -6.78 2.10 22.58
CA PHE A 131 -8.10 2.69 22.36
C PHE A 131 -8.90 1.79 21.43
N ASP A 132 -10.06 1.34 21.90
CA ASP A 132 -11.08 0.70 21.08
C ASP A 132 -12.08 1.77 20.60
N MET A 133 -12.05 2.10 19.32
CA MET A 133 -12.96 3.04 18.68
C MET A 133 -14.21 2.27 18.22
N LEU A 134 -15.29 2.41 18.98
CA LEU A 134 -16.52 1.62 18.86
C LEU A 134 -17.72 2.46 18.36
N THR A 135 -17.48 3.71 17.98
CA THR A 135 -18.49 4.57 17.38
C THR A 135 -17.91 5.45 16.28
N SER A 136 -18.80 5.93 15.41
CA SER A 136 -18.44 6.78 14.28
C SER A 136 -18.10 8.21 14.71
N GLY A 137 -17.24 8.88 13.93
CA GLY A 137 -16.89 10.30 14.11
C GLY A 137 -15.77 10.58 15.10
N VAL A 138 -15.24 9.56 15.76
CA VAL A 138 -14.13 9.71 16.74
C VAL A 138 -12.88 10.24 16.06
N LYS A 139 -12.24 11.24 16.68
CA LYS A 139 -10.98 11.80 16.18
C LYS A 139 -9.94 11.77 17.29
N LEU A 140 -8.91 10.95 17.12
CA LEU A 140 -7.74 10.89 17.97
C LEU A 140 -6.61 11.71 17.38
N ASP A 141 -6.07 12.64 18.17
CA ASP A 141 -4.97 13.50 17.81
C ASP A 141 -3.89 13.53 18.91
N GLY A 142 -2.73 12.96 18.62
CA GLY A 142 -1.65 12.77 19.60
C GLY A 142 -1.75 11.45 20.38
N GLY A 143 -0.80 11.25 21.29
CA GLY A 143 -0.73 10.07 22.17
C GLY A 143 0.50 9.23 21.89
N ASN A 144 1.22 8.86 22.95
CA ASN A 144 2.34 7.93 22.91
C ASN A 144 1.90 6.58 23.49
N PHE A 145 1.69 5.59 22.63
CA PHE A 145 1.25 4.25 23.02
C PHE A 145 2.46 3.33 23.11
N VAL A 146 2.73 2.80 24.30
CA VAL A 146 3.82 1.84 24.54
C VAL A 146 3.20 0.50 24.90
N PHE A 147 3.22 -0.44 23.96
CA PHE A 147 2.56 -1.73 24.06
C PHE A 147 3.55 -2.89 24.08
N ASN A 148 3.38 -3.78 25.06
CA ASN A 148 3.94 -5.11 25.07
C ASN A 148 2.79 -6.11 24.98
N ALA A 149 2.67 -6.76 23.83
CA ALA A 149 1.64 -7.76 23.60
C ALA A 149 1.81 -8.90 24.62
N PRO A 150 0.74 -9.27 25.34
CA PRO A 150 0.78 -10.39 26.26
C PRO A 150 0.95 -11.72 25.52
N ASN A 151 1.41 -12.73 26.25
CA ASN A 151 1.45 -14.10 25.76
C ASN A 151 0.02 -14.64 25.57
N ASN A 152 -0.21 -15.39 24.49
CA ASN A 152 -1.46 -16.08 24.17
C ASN A 152 -2.73 -15.19 24.11
N ALA A 153 -2.61 -13.93 23.70
CA ALA A 153 -3.79 -13.09 23.46
C ALA A 153 -3.66 -12.19 22.23
N ASP A 154 -4.82 -11.88 21.65
CA ASP A 154 -4.95 -10.83 20.66
C ASP A 154 -4.62 -9.49 21.31
N CYS A 155 -3.92 -8.63 20.58
CA CYS A 155 -3.50 -7.35 21.12
C CYS A 155 -3.42 -6.29 20.02
N TYR A 156 -4.03 -5.14 20.32
CA TYR A 156 -4.15 -4.01 19.42
C TYR A 156 -3.97 -2.72 20.21
N ALA A 157 -3.06 -1.84 19.79
CA ALA A 157 -2.90 -0.53 20.45
C ALA A 157 -4.03 0.42 20.06
N ILE A 158 -4.43 0.42 18.80
CA ILE A 158 -5.64 1.10 18.34
C ILE A 158 -6.49 0.11 17.55
N ASN A 159 -7.76 -0.02 17.93
CA ASN A 159 -8.69 -0.95 17.32
C ASN A 159 -9.95 -0.20 16.89
N VAL A 160 -10.22 -0.16 15.58
CA VAL A 160 -11.39 0.50 15.00
C VAL A 160 -12.34 -0.55 14.46
N VAL A 161 -13.55 -0.62 15.01
CA VAL A 161 -14.52 -1.66 14.64
C VAL A 161 -15.87 -1.03 14.34
N ASN A 162 -16.40 -1.30 13.15
CA ASN A 162 -17.74 -0.85 12.73
C ASN A 162 -17.96 0.66 12.90
N SER A 163 -16.93 1.48 12.65
CA SER A 163 -16.89 2.89 13.04
C SER A 163 -16.46 3.79 11.89
N ASN A 164 -17.41 4.53 11.33
CA ASN A 164 -17.18 5.39 10.16
C ASN A 164 -16.61 6.77 10.57
N ASN A 165 -15.97 7.45 9.63
CA ASN A 165 -15.44 8.81 9.79
C ASN A 165 -14.47 8.95 10.99
N VAL A 166 -13.74 7.87 11.29
CA VAL A 166 -12.71 7.88 12.32
C VAL A 166 -11.43 8.51 11.76
N LYS A 167 -10.77 9.34 12.57
CA LYS A 167 -9.45 9.90 12.26
C LYS A 167 -8.47 9.54 13.37
N ILE A 168 -7.29 9.04 12.99
CA ILE A 168 -6.15 8.77 13.86
C ILE A 168 -4.97 9.60 13.33
N SER A 169 -4.51 10.58 14.09
CA SER A 169 -3.39 11.43 13.68
C SER A 169 -2.40 11.77 14.76
N HIS A 170 -1.16 12.03 14.35
CA HIS A 170 -0.05 12.48 15.21
C HIS A 170 0.22 11.56 16.42
N THR A 171 -0.17 10.29 16.33
CA THR A 171 0.11 9.28 17.35
C THR A 171 1.52 8.73 17.17
N THR A 172 2.16 8.35 18.27
CA THR A 172 3.33 7.47 18.27
C THR A 172 2.94 6.14 18.90
N ILE A 173 3.19 5.04 18.20
CA ILE A 173 2.92 3.69 18.71
C ILE A 173 4.23 2.91 18.71
N THR A 174 4.70 2.52 19.89
CA THR A 174 5.79 1.56 20.08
C THR A 174 5.18 0.23 20.52
N TYR A 175 5.19 -0.77 19.64
CA TYR A 175 4.50 -2.05 19.85
C TYR A 175 5.50 -3.21 19.80
N ALA A 176 5.56 -4.02 20.85
CA ALA A 176 6.43 -5.19 20.91
C ALA A 176 5.61 -6.46 21.16
N CYS A 177 5.81 -7.49 20.36
CA CYS A 177 5.33 -8.84 20.65
C CYS A 177 6.54 -9.78 20.73
N ALA A 178 6.86 -10.25 21.94
CA ALA A 178 8.03 -11.11 22.18
C ALA A 178 7.70 -12.61 22.17
N TYR A 179 6.47 -12.98 21.80
CA TYR A 179 5.95 -14.34 21.92
C TYR A 179 5.54 -14.90 20.56
N ASP A 180 5.64 -16.22 20.43
CA ASP A 180 5.25 -16.91 19.19
C ASP A 180 3.75 -16.79 18.92
N ASN A 181 2.92 -16.78 19.97
CA ASN A 181 1.48 -16.48 19.92
C ASN A 181 0.79 -17.12 18.69
N ALA A 182 0.93 -18.44 18.56
CA ALA A 182 0.81 -19.17 17.29
C ALA A 182 -0.56 -19.08 16.58
N ALA A 183 -1.58 -18.49 17.23
CA ALA A 183 -2.89 -18.23 16.64
C ALA A 183 -3.55 -16.92 17.13
N ASN A 184 -2.76 -15.99 17.68
CA ASN A 184 -3.28 -14.69 18.13
C ASN A 184 -2.88 -13.57 17.20
N TYR A 185 -3.80 -12.62 17.03
CA TYR A 185 -3.61 -11.45 16.19
C TYR A 185 -2.89 -10.34 16.96
N ASN A 186 -1.77 -9.88 16.42
CA ASN A 186 -0.99 -8.81 17.02
C ASN A 186 -0.74 -7.72 15.98
N TYR A 187 -1.49 -6.62 16.10
CA TYR A 187 -1.40 -5.47 15.20
C TYR A 187 -1.20 -4.18 16.00
N ALA A 188 -0.35 -3.27 15.54
CA ALA A 188 -0.27 -1.97 16.20
C ALA A 188 -1.59 -1.20 16.00
N ILE A 189 -2.12 -1.21 14.77
CA ILE A 189 -3.44 -0.68 14.44
C ILE A 189 -4.25 -1.75 13.72
N LYS A 190 -5.48 -1.98 14.18
CA LYS A 190 -6.50 -2.78 13.49
C LYS A 190 -7.67 -1.88 13.10
N ALA A 191 -8.17 -2.01 11.87
CA ALA A 191 -9.43 -1.39 11.47
C ALA A 191 -10.27 -2.35 10.64
N ILE A 192 -11.54 -2.55 11.03
CA ILE A 192 -12.46 -3.42 10.31
C ILE A 192 -13.83 -2.76 10.10
N ASN A 193 -14.45 -3.04 8.94
CA ASN A 193 -15.84 -2.71 8.61
C ASN A 193 -16.19 -1.22 8.82
N SER A 194 -15.31 -0.33 8.36
CA SER A 194 -15.42 1.12 8.60
C SER A 194 -15.44 1.88 7.27
N LYS A 195 -15.85 3.15 7.25
CA LYS A 195 -15.83 3.98 6.03
C LYS A 195 -15.21 5.33 6.32
N ASN A 196 -14.56 5.91 5.32
CA ASN A 196 -13.92 7.24 5.42
C ASN A 196 -12.89 7.29 6.57
N LEU A 197 -12.15 6.21 6.77
CA LEU A 197 -11.09 6.13 7.78
C LEU A 197 -9.90 6.97 7.31
N ILE A 198 -9.34 7.77 8.23
CA ILE A 198 -8.14 8.56 7.98
C ILE A 198 -7.08 8.17 9.02
N ILE A 199 -5.96 7.62 8.55
CA ILE A 199 -4.77 7.33 9.35
C ILE A 199 -3.65 8.19 8.78
N ASP A 200 -3.31 9.27 9.48
CA ASP A 200 -2.53 10.38 8.92
C ASP A 200 -1.48 10.90 9.90
N TRP A 201 -0.23 11.08 9.46
CA TRP A 201 0.86 11.64 10.29
C TRP A 201 1.18 10.84 11.57
N ASN A 202 1.07 9.52 11.53
CA ASN A 202 1.43 8.67 12.68
C ASN A 202 2.87 8.13 12.56
N ASN A 203 3.49 7.86 13.70
CA ASN A 203 4.76 7.17 13.80
C ASN A 203 4.55 5.80 14.47
N ILE A 204 4.74 4.71 13.73
CA ILE A 204 4.47 3.34 14.18
C ILE A 204 5.79 2.57 14.16
N ILE A 205 6.22 2.12 15.33
CA ILE A 205 7.43 1.33 15.55
C ILE A 205 6.97 0.00 16.12
N ALA A 206 7.09 -1.08 15.36
CA ALA A 206 6.64 -2.40 15.80
C ALA A 206 7.75 -3.45 15.68
N THR A 207 7.86 -4.26 16.72
CA THR A 207 8.76 -5.41 16.79
C THR A 207 7.92 -6.66 16.96
N LEU A 208 7.79 -7.47 15.90
CA LEU A 208 6.80 -8.54 15.79
C LEU A 208 7.48 -9.86 15.40
N PRO A 209 6.94 -11.03 15.81
CA PRO A 209 7.40 -12.31 15.28
C PRO A 209 6.89 -12.48 13.84
N LEU A 210 7.63 -13.18 12.98
CA LEU A 210 7.05 -13.76 11.77
C LEU A 210 6.24 -15.00 12.16
N LYS A 211 5.01 -15.14 11.65
CA LYS A 211 4.13 -16.28 11.94
C LYS A 211 3.65 -16.96 10.67
N THR A 212 3.30 -18.25 10.74
CA THR A 212 2.71 -18.97 9.60
C THR A 212 1.43 -18.30 9.15
N VAL A 213 1.36 -17.91 7.88
CA VAL A 213 0.11 -17.47 7.22
C VAL A 213 -0.92 -18.61 7.17
N SER A 214 -2.17 -18.27 7.43
CA SER A 214 -3.32 -19.16 7.41
C SER A 214 -4.11 -19.02 6.11
N TRP A 215 -3.76 -19.81 5.09
CA TRP A 215 -4.40 -19.80 3.78
C TRP A 215 -5.90 -20.13 3.78
N SER A 216 -6.41 -20.74 4.85
CA SER A 216 -7.84 -21.03 5.00
C SER A 216 -8.66 -19.81 5.43
N ASN A 217 -8.01 -18.75 5.91
CA ASN A 217 -8.69 -17.54 6.39
C ASN A 217 -8.67 -16.44 5.33
N PRO A 218 -9.75 -15.68 5.15
CA PRO A 218 -9.78 -14.58 4.20
C PRO A 218 -9.21 -13.28 4.80
N GLY A 219 -8.63 -12.44 3.94
CA GLY A 219 -8.27 -11.06 4.26
C GLY A 219 -7.23 -10.98 5.37
N ILE A 220 -7.35 -10.01 6.28
CA ILE A 220 -6.36 -9.81 7.35
C ILE A 220 -6.31 -10.98 8.34
N SER A 221 -7.32 -11.85 8.36
CA SER A 221 -7.31 -13.04 9.21
C SER A 221 -6.39 -14.16 8.69
N ALA A 222 -5.84 -14.02 7.48
CA ALA A 222 -4.77 -14.89 7.00
C ALA A 222 -3.47 -14.65 7.78
N ASP A 223 -3.17 -13.39 8.12
CA ASP A 223 -1.91 -12.99 8.74
C ASP A 223 -2.10 -12.59 10.19
N TYR A 224 -1.50 -13.36 11.09
CA TYR A 224 -1.61 -13.17 12.54
C TYR A 224 -0.83 -11.96 13.06
N VAL A 225 -0.01 -11.32 12.23
CA VAL A 225 0.88 -10.21 12.60
C VAL A 225 0.96 -9.20 11.48
N ALA A 226 0.90 -7.93 11.84
CA ALA A 226 1.10 -6.81 10.93
C ALA A 226 1.41 -5.55 11.73
N GLY A 227 2.09 -4.58 11.13
CA GLY A 227 2.13 -3.22 11.69
C GLY A 227 0.73 -2.63 11.73
N VAL A 228 0.07 -2.57 10.57
CA VAL A 228 -1.29 -2.06 10.41
C VAL A 228 -2.11 -3.03 9.57
N ALA A 229 -3.26 -3.48 10.10
CA ALA A 229 -4.17 -4.40 9.42
C ALA A 229 -5.55 -3.77 9.23
N ILE A 230 -6.00 -3.67 7.97
CA ILE A 230 -7.23 -2.98 7.59
C ILE A 230 -8.09 -3.88 6.71
N GLN A 231 -9.37 -4.06 7.03
CA GLN A 231 -10.29 -4.85 6.22
C GLN A 231 -11.67 -4.22 6.08
N ASN A 232 -12.30 -4.33 4.91
CA ASN A 232 -13.65 -3.81 4.66
C ASN A 232 -13.77 -2.31 4.99
N CYS A 233 -12.73 -1.54 4.66
CA CYS A 233 -12.63 -0.12 4.97
C CYS A 233 -12.69 0.76 3.73
N ASN A 234 -13.89 1.02 3.21
CA ASN A 234 -14.06 1.80 1.99
C ASN A 234 -13.73 3.30 2.19
N ASN A 235 -13.19 3.95 1.15
CA ASN A 235 -12.75 5.35 1.16
C ASN A 235 -11.63 5.61 2.20
N LEU A 236 -10.70 4.67 2.33
CA LEU A 236 -9.55 4.76 3.24
C LEU A 236 -8.54 5.81 2.76
N ASN A 237 -8.06 6.65 3.67
CA ASN A 237 -6.87 7.47 3.47
C ASN A 237 -5.80 7.08 4.48
N PHE A 238 -4.80 6.32 4.04
CA PHE A 238 -3.61 5.97 4.80
C PHE A 238 -2.42 6.78 4.26
N LYS A 239 -2.07 7.87 4.94
CA LYS A 239 -1.13 8.83 4.37
C LYS A 239 -0.15 9.45 5.35
N ARG A 240 1.04 9.83 4.86
CA ARG A 240 2.06 10.56 5.64
C ARG A 240 2.45 9.88 6.96
N ASN A 241 2.32 8.55 7.02
CA ASN A 241 2.73 7.78 8.19
C ASN A 241 4.19 7.35 8.04
N ASN A 242 4.88 7.23 9.16
CA ASN A 242 6.21 6.64 9.26
C ASN A 242 6.11 5.29 9.98
N LEU A 243 6.50 4.21 9.30
CA LEU A 243 6.44 2.85 9.82
C LEU A 243 7.85 2.26 9.88
N THR A 244 8.23 1.73 11.05
CA THR A 244 9.42 0.93 11.27
C THR A 244 8.99 -0.42 11.84
N ILE A 245 8.99 -1.46 11.01
CA ILE A 245 8.50 -2.79 11.35
C ILE A 245 9.68 -3.76 11.32
N THR A 246 9.92 -4.48 12.41
CA THR A 246 11.10 -5.33 12.56
C THR A 246 10.70 -6.70 13.07
N ALA A 247 11.12 -7.74 12.34
CA ALA A 247 10.98 -9.10 12.80
C ALA A 247 11.94 -9.38 13.97
N ASN A 248 11.43 -9.98 15.05
CA ASN A 248 12.25 -10.37 16.21
C ASN A 248 12.38 -11.89 16.41
N ARG A 249 11.53 -12.67 15.78
CA ARG A 249 11.42 -14.12 15.96
C ARG A 249 10.87 -14.72 14.67
N ARG A 250 11.29 -15.95 14.34
CA ARG A 250 10.82 -16.68 13.18
C ARG A 250 10.08 -17.93 13.63
N VAL A 251 8.79 -18.01 13.34
CA VAL A 251 7.94 -19.12 13.77
C VAL A 251 7.24 -19.76 12.58
N GLY A 252 7.23 -21.10 12.57
CA GLY A 252 6.41 -21.88 11.65
C GLY A 252 6.97 -22.05 10.24
N SER A 253 6.12 -22.52 9.34
CA SER A 253 6.50 -23.01 8.00
C SER A 253 6.38 -21.96 6.90
N PHE A 254 5.52 -20.96 7.09
CA PHE A 254 5.37 -19.83 6.16
C PHE A 254 5.48 -18.50 6.93
N PRO A 255 6.65 -18.22 7.55
CA PRO A 255 6.83 -17.10 8.46
C PRO A 255 6.64 -15.78 7.70
N THR A 256 5.51 -15.13 7.96
CA THR A 256 5.02 -13.94 7.27
C THR A 256 4.91 -12.76 8.23
N LEU A 257 5.19 -11.57 7.73
CA LEU A 257 4.98 -10.30 8.39
C LEU A 257 4.65 -9.22 7.36
N ASP A 258 3.67 -8.38 7.68
CA ASP A 258 3.27 -7.25 6.86
C ASP A 258 3.51 -5.95 7.60
N ALA A 259 4.11 -4.95 6.96
CA ALA A 259 4.10 -3.61 7.53
C ALA A 259 2.69 -3.00 7.45
N VAL A 260 2.02 -3.13 6.31
CA VAL A 260 0.65 -2.69 6.08
C VAL A 260 -0.10 -3.73 5.25
N MET A 261 -1.22 -4.22 5.76
CA MET A 261 -2.12 -5.13 5.06
C MET A 261 -3.51 -4.49 4.91
N ILE A 262 -4.03 -4.45 3.68
CA ILE A 262 -5.34 -3.88 3.35
C ILE A 262 -6.15 -4.87 2.52
N ALA A 263 -7.27 -5.36 3.07
CA ALA A 263 -8.13 -6.33 2.39
C ALA A 263 -9.55 -5.77 2.16
N ASP A 264 -10.16 -6.18 1.04
CA ASP A 264 -11.60 -6.00 0.77
C ASP A 264 -12.08 -4.55 0.91
N SER A 265 -11.23 -3.59 0.55
CA SER A 265 -11.46 -2.15 0.75
C SER A 265 -11.41 -1.43 -0.58
N ASN A 266 -12.49 -0.74 -0.97
CA ASN A 266 -12.51 0.01 -2.22
C ASN A 266 -12.24 1.50 -2.00
N ASN A 267 -11.71 2.16 -3.02
CA ASN A 267 -11.33 3.57 -3.01
C ASN A 267 -10.27 3.84 -1.93
N VAL A 268 -9.18 3.08 -1.99
CA VAL A 268 -8.07 3.14 -1.02
C VAL A 268 -7.01 4.11 -1.52
N LYS A 269 -6.50 4.96 -0.62
CA LYS A 269 -5.33 5.79 -0.86
C LYS A 269 -4.23 5.46 0.13
N VAL A 270 -3.08 5.03 -0.40
CA VAL A 270 -1.82 4.83 0.33
C VAL A 270 -0.83 5.86 -0.22
N GLU A 271 -0.72 7.01 0.45
CA GLU A 271 -0.03 8.18 -0.10
C GLU A 271 1.02 8.78 0.83
N ASP A 272 2.18 9.15 0.30
CA ASP A 272 3.21 9.91 1.02
C ASP A 272 3.74 9.22 2.30
N ASN A 273 3.65 7.89 2.40
CA ASN A 273 4.14 7.16 3.57
C ASN A 273 5.64 6.84 3.45
N ARG A 274 6.30 6.71 4.61
CA ARG A 274 7.64 6.14 4.73
C ARG A 274 7.53 4.82 5.47
N ILE A 275 7.86 3.71 4.81
CA ILE A 275 7.74 2.36 5.35
C ILE A 275 9.12 1.72 5.31
N TYR A 276 9.59 1.28 6.46
CA TYR A 276 10.75 0.43 6.60
C TYR A 276 10.33 -0.87 7.25
N GLU A 277 10.62 -1.99 6.59
CA GLU A 277 10.41 -3.31 7.14
C GLU A 277 11.70 -4.13 7.07
N SER A 278 11.99 -4.86 8.13
CA SER A 278 13.17 -5.71 8.15
C SER A 278 12.95 -7.05 8.82
N ASP A 279 13.51 -8.07 8.18
CA ASP A 279 13.90 -9.31 8.80
C ASP A 279 15.42 -9.31 8.86
N ILE A 280 15.99 -9.53 10.05
CA ILE A 280 17.43 -9.70 10.23
C ILE A 280 17.73 -10.92 11.12
N ILE A 281 16.70 -11.69 11.46
CA ILE A 281 16.75 -12.78 12.43
C ILE A 281 16.60 -14.14 11.77
N THR A 282 15.93 -14.22 10.60
CA THR A 282 15.86 -15.47 9.85
C THR A 282 17.25 -15.86 9.35
N GLN A 283 17.59 -17.13 9.28
CA GLN A 283 18.92 -17.51 8.79
C GLN A 283 18.96 -17.57 7.26
N ASP A 284 20.17 -17.58 6.69
CA ASP A 284 20.37 -17.80 5.26
C ASP A 284 19.74 -19.15 4.83
N ASN A 285 19.17 -19.21 3.63
CA ASN A 285 18.45 -20.37 3.10
C ASN A 285 17.22 -20.83 3.88
N GLN A 286 16.61 -19.98 4.73
CA GLN A 286 15.33 -20.27 5.38
C GLN A 286 14.19 -19.44 4.79
N TYR A 287 12.96 -19.93 4.95
CA TYR A 287 11.78 -19.19 4.51
C TYR A 287 11.58 -17.92 5.33
N SER A 288 11.23 -16.82 4.66
CA SER A 288 10.83 -15.53 5.25
C SER A 288 10.01 -14.76 4.23
N TYR A 289 8.87 -14.23 4.63
CA TYR A 289 7.99 -13.45 3.77
C TYR A 289 7.69 -12.13 4.47
N ILE A 290 8.20 -11.04 3.91
CA ILE A 290 7.94 -9.69 4.40
C ILE A 290 7.33 -8.83 3.30
N TYR A 291 6.29 -8.07 3.65
CA TYR A 291 5.49 -7.29 2.69
C TYR A 291 5.26 -5.86 3.19
N GLY A 292 5.82 -4.90 2.46
CA GLY A 292 5.74 -3.49 2.87
C GLY A 292 4.32 -2.93 2.78
N ILE A 293 3.67 -3.13 1.63
CA ILE A 293 2.27 -2.79 1.38
C ILE A 293 1.62 -3.99 0.70
N ASP A 294 0.78 -4.74 1.42
CA ASP A 294 -0.01 -5.85 0.87
C ASP A 294 -1.48 -5.44 0.71
N VAL A 295 -2.00 -5.57 -0.51
CA VAL A 295 -3.35 -5.16 -0.87
C VAL A 295 -4.11 -6.30 -1.52
N TYR A 296 -5.24 -6.66 -0.93
CA TYR A 296 -6.03 -7.82 -1.32
C TYR A 296 -7.46 -7.42 -1.73
N ARG A 297 -7.88 -7.73 -2.96
CA ARG A 297 -9.23 -7.52 -3.49
C ARG A 297 -9.77 -6.09 -3.28
N CYS A 298 -8.97 -5.09 -3.67
CA CYS A 298 -9.30 -3.67 -3.47
C CYS A 298 -9.42 -2.92 -4.81
N ASN A 299 -10.62 -2.45 -5.16
CA ASN A 299 -10.82 -1.63 -6.38
C ASN A 299 -10.49 -0.16 -6.12
N ASN A 300 -10.12 0.56 -7.19
CA ASN A 300 -9.82 2.00 -7.18
C ASN A 300 -8.76 2.36 -6.14
N THR A 301 -7.69 1.57 -6.08
CA THR A 301 -6.59 1.75 -5.12
C THR A 301 -5.50 2.61 -5.74
N ILE A 302 -5.10 3.67 -5.03
CA ILE A 302 -3.98 4.54 -5.39
C ILE A 302 -2.85 4.32 -4.38
N ILE A 303 -1.70 3.83 -4.85
CA ILE A 303 -0.46 3.74 -4.08
C ILE A 303 0.52 4.74 -4.67
N ASN A 304 0.61 5.93 -4.08
CA ASN A 304 1.33 7.05 -4.68
C ASN A 304 2.36 7.70 -3.75
N ASN A 305 3.55 8.01 -4.29
CA ASN A 305 4.58 8.80 -3.61
C ASN A 305 5.04 8.24 -2.25
N ASN A 306 5.00 6.93 -2.07
CA ASN A 306 5.53 6.28 -0.88
C ASN A 306 7.03 6.00 -1.03
N THR A 307 7.75 6.00 0.09
CA THR A 307 9.10 5.43 0.18
C THR A 307 9.01 4.13 0.96
N VAL A 308 9.30 3.00 0.31
CA VAL A 308 9.30 1.67 0.92
C VAL A 308 10.70 1.08 0.87
N ASN A 309 11.23 0.69 2.02
CA ASN A 309 12.54 0.07 2.15
C ASN A 309 12.43 -1.25 2.90
N MET A 310 12.70 -2.34 2.21
CA MET A 310 12.67 -3.71 2.73
C MET A 310 14.11 -4.20 2.93
N ASN A 311 14.43 -4.70 4.11
CA ASN A 311 15.76 -5.20 4.43
C ASN A 311 15.71 -6.62 5.00
N GLY A 312 16.04 -7.60 4.16
CA GLY A 312 16.31 -9.00 4.49
C GLY A 312 17.78 -9.39 4.29
N ASN A 313 18.73 -8.44 4.38
CA ASN A 313 20.13 -8.68 3.97
C ASN A 313 20.87 -9.76 4.73
N ASN A 314 20.49 -9.94 6.00
CA ASN A 314 21.16 -10.88 6.89
C ASN A 314 20.41 -12.21 6.96
N SER A 315 19.28 -12.34 6.26
CA SER A 315 18.26 -13.30 6.63
C SER A 315 17.29 -13.68 5.51
N GLY A 316 16.87 -14.94 5.49
CA GLY A 316 15.79 -15.40 4.63
C GLY A 316 16.19 -15.57 3.16
N GLY A 317 15.38 -16.33 2.42
CA GLY A 317 15.65 -16.65 1.02
C GLY A 317 16.18 -18.07 0.84
N THR A 318 15.28 -19.05 0.72
CA THR A 318 15.70 -20.40 0.30
C THR A 318 15.93 -20.42 -1.21
N TYR A 319 17.13 -20.85 -1.62
CA TYR A 319 17.49 -21.02 -3.04
C TYR A 319 16.93 -22.31 -3.65
N SER A 320 16.67 -23.34 -2.84
CA SER A 320 16.24 -24.68 -3.28
C SER A 320 14.80 -25.03 -2.87
N GLY A 321 13.93 -25.30 -3.85
CA GLY A 321 12.52 -25.66 -3.63
C GLY A 321 11.60 -24.44 -3.56
N ASN A 322 10.70 -24.28 -4.54
CA ASN A 322 9.60 -23.31 -4.60
C ASN A 322 9.88 -21.84 -4.19
N GLY A 323 11.14 -21.35 -4.23
CA GLY A 323 11.46 -19.92 -4.19
C GLY A 323 10.81 -19.11 -3.06
N THR A 324 10.99 -19.57 -1.83
CA THR A 324 10.18 -19.21 -0.67
C THR A 324 10.90 -18.25 0.28
N GLY A 325 11.36 -17.10 -0.24
CA GLY A 325 11.85 -16.02 0.60
C GLY A 325 11.57 -14.66 0.00
N ALA A 326 10.38 -14.11 0.23
CA ALA A 326 9.87 -12.90 -0.39
C ALA A 326 10.20 -11.65 0.46
N ALA A 327 10.66 -10.59 -0.18
CA ALA A 327 10.71 -9.25 0.42
C ALA A 327 10.09 -8.23 -0.54
N TYR A 328 8.76 -8.18 -0.61
CA TYR A 328 8.09 -7.37 -1.61
C TYR A 328 7.74 -5.99 -1.06
N CYS A 329 8.11 -4.94 -1.79
CA CYS A 329 7.75 -3.59 -1.34
C CYS A 329 6.23 -3.38 -1.48
N ILE A 330 5.65 -3.88 -2.58
CA ILE A 330 4.22 -3.83 -2.85
C ILE A 330 3.77 -5.20 -3.34
N GLN A 331 2.72 -5.74 -2.72
CA GLN A 331 1.99 -6.90 -3.18
C GLN A 331 0.54 -6.53 -3.48
N LEU A 332 0.03 -6.99 -4.63
CA LEU A 332 -1.34 -6.80 -5.08
C LEU A 332 -1.96 -8.15 -5.40
N THR A 333 -3.01 -8.53 -4.69
CA THR A 333 -3.75 -9.76 -4.95
C THR A 333 -5.17 -9.46 -5.40
N GLY A 334 -5.47 -9.86 -6.64
CA GLY A 334 -6.75 -9.67 -7.31
C GLY A 334 -7.93 -10.38 -6.66
N SER A 335 -9.15 -10.23 -7.19
CA SER A 335 -9.49 -9.36 -8.34
C SER A 335 -9.49 -7.88 -7.97
N TYR A 336 -9.18 -7.02 -8.95
CA TYR A 336 -9.27 -5.57 -8.79
C TYR A 336 -9.37 -4.83 -10.12
N THR A 337 -9.95 -3.65 -10.09
CA THR A 337 -10.00 -2.69 -11.19
C THR A 337 -9.57 -1.32 -10.69
N GLY A 338 -9.02 -0.49 -11.58
CA GLY A 338 -8.64 0.89 -11.24
C GLY A 338 -7.48 1.01 -10.25
N VAL A 339 -6.57 0.04 -10.21
CA VAL A 339 -5.39 0.12 -9.34
C VAL A 339 -4.27 0.89 -10.03
N VAL A 340 -3.71 1.86 -9.32
CA VAL A 340 -2.63 2.73 -9.79
C VAL A 340 -1.48 2.73 -8.78
N VAL A 341 -0.28 2.37 -9.23
CA VAL A 341 0.96 2.42 -8.44
C VAL A 341 1.89 3.45 -9.07
N SER A 342 2.05 4.61 -8.43
CA SER A 342 2.74 5.75 -9.04
C SER A 342 3.76 6.46 -8.17
N ASN A 343 4.84 6.94 -8.77
CA ASN A 343 5.82 7.84 -8.13
C ASN A 343 6.44 7.32 -6.81
N ASN A 344 6.40 6.01 -6.56
CA ASN A 344 6.98 5.45 -5.34
C ASN A 344 8.48 5.26 -5.48
N THR A 345 9.21 5.35 -4.37
CA THR A 345 10.61 4.92 -4.26
C THR A 345 10.64 3.60 -3.49
N LEU A 346 10.92 2.51 -4.21
CA LEU A 346 10.91 1.14 -3.71
C LEU A 346 12.34 0.61 -3.68
N THR A 347 12.81 0.19 -2.52
CA THR A 347 14.12 -0.46 -2.36
C THR A 347 13.92 -1.73 -1.57
N THR A 348 14.37 -2.85 -2.11
CA THR A 348 14.36 -4.13 -1.38
C THR A 348 15.67 -4.86 -1.59
N LYS A 349 16.16 -5.47 -0.51
CA LYS A 349 17.34 -6.32 -0.55
C LYS A 349 17.19 -7.53 0.35
N ASN A 350 17.43 -8.71 -0.19
CA ASN A 350 17.49 -9.97 0.57
C ASN A 350 18.49 -10.96 -0.06
N LYS A 351 18.64 -12.14 0.52
CA LYS A 351 19.55 -13.20 0.02
C LYS A 351 18.88 -14.24 -0.89
N GLY A 352 17.61 -14.05 -1.24
CA GLY A 352 16.80 -14.98 -2.02
C GLY A 352 15.97 -14.29 -3.10
N PRO A 353 14.80 -14.87 -3.44
CA PRO A 353 13.88 -14.28 -4.41
C PRO A 353 13.43 -12.89 -3.96
N ASN A 354 13.29 -11.92 -4.87
CA ASN A 354 13.01 -10.55 -4.43
C ASN A 354 12.27 -9.72 -5.47
N LEU A 355 11.27 -8.95 -5.05
CA LEU A 355 10.44 -8.17 -5.96
C LEU A 355 10.19 -6.75 -5.47
N GLY A 356 10.27 -5.79 -6.37
CA GLY A 356 9.80 -4.43 -6.09
C GLY A 356 8.28 -4.41 -5.99
N ILE A 357 7.61 -4.88 -7.04
CA ILE A 357 6.15 -5.00 -7.13
C ILE A 357 5.80 -6.44 -7.52
N TYR A 358 4.87 -7.04 -6.78
CA TYR A 358 4.28 -8.32 -7.14
C TYR A 358 2.77 -8.17 -7.29
N SER A 359 2.23 -8.66 -8.39
CA SER A 359 0.79 -8.57 -8.68
C SER A 359 0.25 -9.86 -9.25
N GLN A 360 -0.88 -10.30 -8.68
CA GLN A 360 -1.48 -11.59 -8.94
C GLN A 360 -2.95 -11.47 -9.30
N ASN A 361 -3.40 -12.26 -10.27
CA ASN A 361 -4.80 -12.38 -10.65
C ASN A 361 -5.51 -13.58 -9.98
N TYR A 362 -5.02 -14.01 -8.81
CA TYR A 362 -5.44 -15.25 -8.14
C TYR A 362 -6.96 -15.35 -7.94
N ASN A 363 -7.63 -14.28 -7.47
CA ASN A 363 -9.09 -14.27 -7.26
C ASN A 363 -9.91 -13.59 -8.36
N GLY A 364 -9.40 -13.55 -9.60
CA GLY A 364 -10.14 -13.05 -10.76
C GLY A 364 -9.37 -12.02 -11.56
N ASP A 365 -10.05 -11.29 -12.43
CA ASP A 365 -9.40 -10.35 -13.34
C ASP A 365 -8.79 -9.14 -12.62
N THR A 366 -7.68 -8.66 -13.16
CA THR A 366 -6.93 -7.53 -12.60
C THR A 366 -6.51 -6.52 -13.67
N TYR A 367 -6.66 -5.24 -13.32
CA TYR A 367 -6.35 -4.11 -14.20
C TYR A 367 -5.46 -3.12 -13.46
N LEU A 368 -4.20 -3.05 -13.88
CA LEU A 368 -3.14 -2.35 -13.18
C LEU A 368 -2.48 -1.29 -14.06
N THR A 369 -2.25 -0.10 -13.49
CA THR A 369 -1.39 0.92 -14.09
C THR A 369 -0.20 1.24 -13.17
N VAL A 370 1.02 1.19 -13.70
CA VAL A 370 2.26 1.41 -12.93
C VAL A 370 3.12 2.46 -13.61
N TYR A 371 3.39 3.59 -12.96
CA TYR A 371 4.22 4.62 -13.58
C TYR A 371 5.05 5.51 -12.65
N GLY A 372 6.13 6.09 -13.17
CA GLY A 372 6.94 7.07 -12.44
C GLY A 372 7.68 6.51 -11.22
N ASN A 373 7.65 5.19 -10.97
CA ASN A 373 8.28 4.60 -9.80
C ASN A 373 9.79 4.49 -9.99
N LYS A 374 10.54 4.65 -8.90
CA LYS A 374 11.97 4.32 -8.81
C LYS A 374 12.11 3.03 -8.01
N ILE A 375 12.57 1.97 -8.66
CA ILE A 375 12.63 0.62 -8.09
C ILE A 375 14.07 0.14 -8.09
N ASN A 376 14.55 -0.30 -6.92
CA ASN A 376 15.85 -0.93 -6.75
C ASN A 376 15.67 -2.26 -6.02
N VAL A 377 15.96 -3.35 -6.73
CA VAL A 377 15.83 -4.71 -6.20
C VAL A 377 17.20 -5.36 -6.21
N THR A 378 17.58 -5.95 -5.09
CA THR A 378 18.76 -6.79 -5.02
C THR A 378 18.37 -8.11 -4.36
N GLY A 379 18.59 -9.21 -5.05
CA GLY A 379 18.20 -10.54 -4.61
C GLY A 379 18.99 -11.62 -5.33
N LYS A 380 18.76 -12.88 -4.98
CA LYS A 380 19.41 -14.04 -5.57
C LYS A 380 18.38 -14.88 -6.34
N ALA A 381 18.45 -14.82 -7.66
CA ALA A 381 17.59 -15.62 -8.54
C ALA A 381 18.07 -17.06 -8.66
N GLY A 382 17.16 -17.97 -8.99
CA GLY A 382 17.44 -19.36 -9.34
C GLY A 382 16.67 -19.79 -10.59
N SER A 383 16.73 -21.07 -10.94
CA SER A 383 16.11 -21.64 -12.15
C SER A 383 14.62 -22.01 -12.00
N ASP A 384 14.04 -21.76 -10.83
CA ASP A 384 12.62 -22.01 -10.55
C ASP A 384 11.82 -20.70 -10.71
N PRO A 385 10.61 -20.71 -11.30
CA PRO A 385 9.77 -19.51 -11.43
C PRO A 385 9.46 -18.77 -10.13
N TRP A 386 9.50 -19.47 -9.00
CA TRP A 386 9.32 -18.89 -7.68
C TRP A 386 10.63 -18.31 -7.14
N SER A 387 11.78 -18.76 -7.65
CA SER A 387 13.10 -18.22 -7.30
C SER A 387 13.44 -16.93 -8.08
N LEU A 388 12.45 -16.04 -8.18
CA LEU A 388 12.45 -14.87 -9.07
C LEU A 388 13.04 -13.63 -8.39
N VAL A 389 13.89 -12.90 -9.12
CA VAL A 389 14.32 -11.55 -8.77
C VAL A 389 13.87 -10.60 -9.88
N SER A 390 12.96 -9.68 -9.58
CA SER A 390 12.44 -8.76 -10.59
C SER A 390 12.09 -7.40 -10.02
N GLY A 391 12.16 -6.36 -10.86
CA GLY A 391 11.62 -5.05 -10.48
C GLY A 391 10.11 -5.12 -10.31
N MET A 392 9.44 -5.85 -11.20
CA MET A 392 8.00 -6.11 -11.17
C MET A 392 7.68 -7.50 -11.72
N GLU A 393 6.82 -8.26 -11.05
CA GLU A 393 6.20 -9.47 -11.59
C GLU A 393 4.68 -9.28 -11.68
N LEU A 394 4.16 -9.38 -12.91
CA LEU A 394 2.84 -8.92 -13.30
C LEU A 394 2.01 -10.05 -13.89
N GLN A 395 1.19 -10.71 -13.08
CA GLN A 395 0.25 -11.74 -13.55
C GLN A 395 -1.09 -11.12 -13.97
N ASP A 396 -1.14 -9.84 -14.32
CA ASP A 396 -2.41 -9.14 -14.52
C ASP A 396 -3.12 -9.47 -15.82
N THR A 397 -4.47 -9.42 -15.80
CA THR A 397 -5.27 -9.50 -17.04
C THR A 397 -4.91 -8.35 -17.98
N ASN A 398 -4.74 -7.14 -17.44
CA ASN A 398 -4.25 -5.98 -18.16
C ASN A 398 -3.28 -5.17 -17.29
N ALA A 399 -2.07 -4.92 -17.81
CA ALA A 399 -1.10 -4.04 -17.17
C ALA A 399 -0.57 -2.97 -18.15
N VAL A 400 -0.63 -1.71 -17.72
CA VAL A 400 -0.01 -0.56 -18.40
C VAL A 400 1.15 -0.06 -17.56
N VAL A 401 2.37 -0.12 -18.09
CA VAL A 401 3.60 0.12 -17.33
C VAL A 401 4.49 1.12 -18.05
N TYR A 402 4.70 2.30 -17.46
CA TYR A 402 5.46 3.35 -18.15
C TYR A 402 6.23 4.33 -17.27
N SER A 403 7.27 4.94 -17.83
CA SER A 403 8.05 6.00 -17.16
C SER A 403 8.63 5.59 -15.80
N ASN A 404 8.86 4.28 -15.57
CA ASN A 404 9.51 3.79 -14.36
C ASN A 404 11.04 3.75 -14.56
N LYS A 405 11.78 3.94 -13.47
CA LYS A 405 13.23 3.70 -13.40
C LYS A 405 13.50 2.47 -12.53
N ILE A 406 13.96 1.40 -13.15
CA ILE A 406 14.10 0.08 -12.53
C ILE A 406 15.55 -0.36 -12.60
N PHE A 407 16.12 -0.72 -11.44
CA PHE A 407 17.41 -1.37 -11.33
C PHE A 407 17.25 -2.68 -10.57
N VAL A 408 17.74 -3.76 -11.16
CA VAL A 408 17.70 -5.10 -10.58
C VAL A 408 19.11 -5.68 -10.56
N ASN A 409 19.54 -6.12 -9.39
CA ASN A 409 20.83 -6.74 -9.16
C ASN A 409 20.63 -8.19 -8.71
N ASN A 410 20.78 -9.12 -9.64
CA ASN A 410 20.85 -10.53 -9.30
C ASN A 410 22.25 -10.85 -8.78
N ILE A 411 22.35 -11.17 -7.49
CA ILE A 411 23.63 -11.49 -6.84
C ILE A 411 24.08 -12.93 -7.12
N ALA A 412 23.22 -13.77 -7.71
CA ALA A 412 23.65 -15.08 -8.20
C ALA A 412 24.60 -14.90 -9.39
N PRO A 413 25.61 -15.77 -9.56
CA PRO A 413 26.32 -15.86 -10.84
C PRO A 413 25.33 -16.06 -11.98
N TYR A 414 25.61 -15.43 -13.12
CA TYR A 414 24.81 -15.65 -14.32
C TYR A 414 24.77 -17.14 -14.67
N ALA A 415 23.56 -17.65 -14.89
CA ALA A 415 23.29 -18.94 -15.49
C ALA A 415 22.05 -18.80 -16.38
N ALA A 416 22.12 -19.37 -17.58
CA ALA A 416 20.98 -19.39 -18.49
C ALA A 416 19.79 -20.08 -17.81
N GLY A 417 18.63 -19.43 -17.84
CA GLY A 417 17.41 -19.92 -17.18
C GLY A 417 17.20 -19.45 -15.73
N ASN A 418 18.11 -18.66 -15.16
CA ASN A 418 17.81 -17.96 -13.91
C ASN A 418 16.68 -16.93 -14.12
N TYR A 419 15.74 -16.89 -13.17
CA TYR A 419 14.60 -15.99 -13.18
C TYR A 419 15.01 -14.61 -12.62
N ALA A 420 15.75 -13.83 -13.41
CA ALA A 420 16.18 -12.48 -13.07
C ALA A 420 15.78 -11.50 -14.17
N PHE A 421 14.89 -10.54 -13.88
CA PHE A 421 14.29 -9.64 -14.87
C PHE A 421 14.11 -8.23 -14.32
N GLY A 422 13.71 -7.28 -15.17
CA GLY A 422 13.32 -5.94 -14.73
C GLY A 422 11.80 -5.79 -14.61
N ILE A 423 11.08 -6.15 -15.68
CA ILE A 423 9.63 -6.26 -15.72
C ILE A 423 9.31 -7.66 -16.25
N SER A 424 8.51 -8.43 -15.53
CA SER A 424 8.25 -9.82 -15.89
C SER A 424 6.78 -10.24 -15.78
N TYR A 425 6.45 -11.22 -16.61
CA TYR A 425 5.41 -12.20 -16.38
C TYR A 425 6.06 -13.57 -16.58
N ALA A 426 6.54 -14.14 -15.48
CA ALA A 426 7.32 -15.37 -15.46
C ALA A 426 6.57 -16.53 -14.77
N GLN A 427 5.57 -16.22 -13.94
CA GLN A 427 4.74 -17.19 -13.24
C GLN A 427 3.42 -17.37 -13.98
N SER A 428 3.37 -18.35 -14.88
CA SER A 428 2.24 -18.55 -15.78
C SER A 428 0.93 -18.82 -15.05
N THR A 429 -0.14 -18.20 -15.53
CA THR A 429 -1.54 -18.50 -15.21
C THR A 429 -2.30 -18.88 -16.48
N PRO A 430 -3.38 -19.67 -16.42
CA PRO A 430 -4.13 -20.11 -17.60
C PRO A 430 -5.13 -19.05 -18.11
N LYS A 431 -4.79 -17.76 -17.99
CA LYS A 431 -5.65 -16.62 -18.34
C LYS A 431 -5.03 -15.80 -19.46
N TYR A 432 -5.86 -14.99 -20.14
CA TYR A 432 -5.37 -14.01 -21.10
C TYR A 432 -4.76 -12.80 -20.38
N HIS A 433 -3.66 -12.33 -20.92
CA HIS A 433 -2.89 -11.20 -20.41
C HIS A 433 -2.60 -10.21 -21.54
N TYR A 434 -2.75 -8.93 -21.24
CA TYR A 434 -2.38 -7.84 -22.13
C TYR A 434 -1.41 -6.88 -21.43
N TYR A 435 -0.26 -6.65 -22.04
CA TYR A 435 0.79 -5.78 -21.50
C TYR A 435 1.06 -4.60 -22.43
N ASN A 436 1.01 -3.38 -21.91
CA ASN A 436 1.46 -2.17 -22.60
C ASN A 436 2.62 -1.56 -21.82
N ILE A 437 3.84 -1.92 -22.20
CA ILE A 437 5.09 -1.57 -21.51
C ILE A 437 5.86 -0.55 -22.36
N HIS A 438 5.97 0.70 -21.90
CA HIS A 438 6.62 1.74 -22.69
C HIS A 438 7.33 2.83 -21.90
N HIS A 439 8.35 3.46 -22.48
CA HIS A 439 9.04 4.60 -21.89
C HIS A 439 9.65 4.32 -20.50
N ASN A 440 9.95 3.07 -20.17
CA ASN A 440 10.66 2.71 -18.94
C ASN A 440 12.18 2.74 -19.15
N ASN A 441 12.92 2.98 -18.08
CA ASN A 441 14.37 2.83 -18.03
C ASN A 441 14.71 1.65 -17.10
N VAL A 442 15.17 0.54 -17.67
CA VAL A 442 15.33 -0.74 -16.97
C VAL A 442 16.76 -1.23 -17.15
N THR A 443 17.41 -1.54 -16.03
CA THR A 443 18.73 -2.18 -16.01
C THR A 443 18.71 -3.40 -15.11
N VAL A 444 19.17 -4.53 -15.64
CA VAL A 444 19.27 -5.81 -14.92
C VAL A 444 20.70 -6.33 -15.01
N VAL A 445 21.27 -6.74 -13.88
CA VAL A 445 22.62 -7.32 -13.78
C VAL A 445 22.51 -8.83 -13.58
N ASN A 446 23.40 -9.59 -14.25
CA ASN A 446 23.45 -11.06 -14.29
C ASN A 446 22.16 -11.71 -14.83
N ALA A 447 21.69 -11.22 -15.97
CA ALA A 447 20.48 -11.69 -16.65
C ALA A 447 20.56 -11.50 -18.17
N ASP A 448 19.76 -12.28 -18.91
CA ASP A 448 19.61 -12.15 -20.36
C ASP A 448 18.61 -11.06 -20.75
N TYR A 449 17.57 -10.83 -19.94
CA TYR A 449 16.42 -10.01 -20.33
C TYR A 449 16.08 -8.93 -19.30
N ALA A 450 15.82 -7.72 -19.79
CA ALA A 450 15.24 -6.63 -19.01
C ALA A 450 13.71 -6.76 -18.94
N VAL A 451 13.08 -7.25 -20.00
CA VAL A 451 11.65 -7.58 -20.04
C VAL A 451 11.46 -9.04 -20.42
N TYR A 452 10.74 -9.79 -19.60
CA TYR A 452 10.41 -11.18 -19.86
C TYR A 452 8.91 -11.42 -19.79
N LEU A 453 8.30 -11.79 -20.90
CA LEU A 453 6.93 -12.26 -20.96
C LEU A 453 6.97 -13.72 -21.42
N ILE A 454 6.45 -14.64 -20.61
CA ILE A 454 6.47 -16.07 -20.93
C ILE A 454 5.88 -16.32 -22.32
N ASN A 455 6.50 -17.22 -23.09
CA ASN A 455 6.06 -17.55 -24.44
C ASN A 455 4.74 -18.34 -24.38
N SER A 456 3.61 -17.65 -24.51
CA SER A 456 2.27 -18.20 -24.40
C SER A 456 1.31 -17.49 -25.36
N ASN A 457 0.43 -18.26 -26.00
CA ASN A 457 -0.63 -17.71 -26.86
C ASN A 457 -1.66 -16.85 -26.10
N PHE A 458 -1.62 -16.88 -24.77
CA PHE A 458 -2.49 -16.08 -23.91
C PHE A 458 -1.93 -14.69 -23.60
N VAL A 459 -0.72 -14.35 -24.05
CA VAL A 459 -0.04 -13.10 -23.71
C VAL A 459 0.09 -12.21 -24.93
N SER A 460 -0.46 -11.00 -24.93
CA SER A 460 -0.38 -10.07 -26.07
C SER A 460 0.00 -8.65 -25.62
N GLY A 461 0.33 -7.78 -26.57
CA GLY A 461 0.48 -6.35 -26.31
C GLY A 461 1.71 -5.71 -26.95
N PHE A 462 2.32 -4.75 -26.26
CA PHE A 462 3.37 -3.89 -26.78
C PHE A 462 4.51 -3.71 -25.76
N VAL A 463 5.75 -3.85 -26.22
CA VAL A 463 6.96 -3.48 -25.50
C VAL A 463 7.75 -2.50 -26.36
N ARG A 464 7.58 -1.19 -26.14
CA ARG A 464 8.05 -0.16 -27.06
C ARG A 464 8.62 1.09 -26.40
N TYR A 465 9.58 1.73 -27.05
CA TYR A 465 10.18 3.00 -26.61
C TYR A 465 10.81 2.94 -25.20
N ASN A 466 11.17 1.75 -24.73
CA ASN A 466 11.89 1.60 -23.47
C ASN A 466 13.40 1.73 -23.70
N ASN A 467 14.11 2.17 -22.66
CA ASN A 467 15.56 2.03 -22.55
C ASN A 467 15.86 0.78 -21.71
N LEU A 468 16.31 -0.29 -22.36
CA LEU A 468 16.43 -1.61 -21.76
C LEU A 468 17.89 -2.07 -21.81
N ILE A 469 18.43 -2.51 -20.67
CA ILE A 469 19.79 -3.02 -20.54
C ILE A 469 19.76 -4.28 -19.65
N ALA A 470 20.30 -5.39 -20.15
CA ALA A 470 20.57 -6.59 -19.37
C ALA A 470 22.03 -7.00 -19.57
N THR A 471 22.77 -7.22 -18.49
CA THR A 471 24.20 -7.54 -18.54
C THR A 471 24.50 -8.91 -17.94
N HIS A 472 25.45 -9.63 -18.54
CA HIS A 472 25.98 -10.87 -17.97
C HIS A 472 27.41 -11.13 -18.46
N GLY A 473 28.37 -11.22 -17.53
CA GLY A 473 29.79 -11.28 -17.88
C GLY A 473 30.22 -10.08 -18.72
N ASN A 474 30.81 -10.33 -19.89
CA ASN A 474 31.19 -9.29 -20.87
C ASN A 474 30.09 -8.98 -21.90
N ASN A 475 28.92 -9.62 -21.79
CA ASN A 475 27.82 -9.44 -22.73
C ASN A 475 26.82 -8.42 -22.20
N THR A 476 26.21 -7.67 -23.12
CA THR A 476 25.15 -6.70 -22.83
C THR A 476 24.09 -6.78 -23.91
N ASN A 477 22.87 -7.12 -23.52
CA ASN A 477 21.69 -7.04 -24.36
C ASN A 477 21.05 -5.66 -24.16
N THR A 478 20.77 -4.95 -25.25
CA THR A 478 20.05 -3.66 -25.22
C THR A 478 18.82 -3.67 -26.12
N GLY A 479 17.90 -2.73 -25.86
CA GLY A 479 16.71 -2.52 -26.70
C GLY A 479 15.91 -3.80 -26.90
N ASN A 480 15.65 -4.17 -28.16
CA ASN A 480 14.88 -5.38 -28.50
C ASN A 480 15.58 -6.68 -28.08
N ASN A 481 16.91 -6.72 -28.06
CA ASN A 481 17.67 -7.92 -27.66
C ASN A 481 17.54 -8.22 -26.17
N ALA A 482 17.13 -7.23 -25.37
CA ALA A 482 16.87 -7.38 -23.93
C ALA A 482 15.41 -7.81 -23.63
N VAL A 483 14.65 -8.24 -24.64
CA VAL A 483 13.24 -8.64 -24.51
C VAL A 483 13.04 -10.09 -24.94
N SER A 484 12.43 -10.88 -24.07
CA SER A 484 11.83 -12.18 -24.42
C SER A 484 10.32 -12.07 -24.35
N ALA A 485 9.62 -12.29 -25.46
CA ALA A 485 8.16 -12.21 -25.54
C ALA A 485 7.61 -13.11 -26.66
N PRO A 486 6.35 -13.56 -26.59
CA PRO A 486 5.72 -14.33 -27.65
C PRO A 486 5.42 -13.46 -28.90
N SER A 487 5.19 -14.11 -30.04
CA SER A 487 5.02 -13.46 -31.35
C SER A 487 3.84 -12.48 -31.46
N ASN A 488 2.85 -12.60 -30.60
CA ASN A 488 1.68 -11.71 -30.48
C ASN A 488 1.94 -10.47 -29.61
N VAL A 489 3.19 -10.27 -29.16
CA VAL A 489 3.67 -9.02 -28.55
C VAL A 489 4.54 -8.27 -29.55
N VAL A 490 4.20 -7.00 -29.81
CA VAL A 490 4.97 -6.13 -30.70
C VAL A 490 6.12 -5.49 -29.93
N VAL A 491 7.36 -5.71 -30.40
CA VAL A 491 8.59 -5.23 -29.73
C VAL A 491 9.28 -4.16 -30.59
N SER A 492 9.45 -2.95 -30.04
CA SER A 492 10.08 -1.79 -30.73
C SER A 492 10.69 -0.79 -29.74
N ASN A 493 11.86 -1.11 -29.19
CA ASN A 493 12.56 -0.34 -28.17
C ASN A 493 13.75 0.46 -28.72
N ASN A 494 14.20 1.43 -27.92
CA ASN A 494 15.38 2.23 -28.24
C ASN A 494 16.63 1.36 -28.14
N THR A 495 17.61 1.59 -29.01
CA THR A 495 18.85 0.77 -29.10
C THR A 495 19.90 1.20 -28.09
#